data_AF-A0A840X5H4-F1
#
_entry.id   AF-A0A840X5H4-F1
#
_cell.length_a   1.000
_cell.length_b   1.000
_cell.length_c   1.000
_cell.angle_alpha   90.00
_cell.angle_beta   90.00
_cell.angle_gamma   90.00
#
_symmetry.space_group_name_H-M   'P 1'
#
loop_
_entity.id
_entity.type
_entity.pdbx_description
1 polymer ?
#
loop_
_entity_poly.entity_id
_entity_poly.type
_entity_poly.pdbx_seq_one_letter_code
_entity_poly.pdbx_strand_id
1 'polypeptide(L)' 'MMHLGYGRGLARTTVIIFIHGLHAVTITPDGEVLAEHLIDPNKGYQAKT' A
#
# COMPACT_ATOMS: atom_id res chain seq x y z
N MET A 1 3.72 4.23 14.17
CA MET A 1 3.14 3.19 13.30
C MET A 1 3.33 3.66 11.86
N MET A 2 3.98 2.87 11.01
CA MET A 2 4.20 3.22 9.59
C MET A 2 3.00 2.75 8.77
N HIS A 3 2.54 3.53 7.79
CA HIS A 3 1.45 3.11 6.89
C HIS A 3 1.74 3.43 5.43
N LEU A 4 1.35 2.56 4.52
CA LEU A 4 1.56 2.74 3.07
C LEU A 4 0.65 3.81 2.43
N GLY A 5 -0.31 4.35 3.18
CA GLY A 5 -1.15 5.46 2.72
C GLY A 5 -2.42 5.03 1.99
N TYR A 6 -2.81 3.75 2.06
CA TYR A 6 -4.04 3.22 1.45
C TYR A 6 -5.32 3.91 1.95
N GLY A 7 -5.28 4.49 3.16
CA GLY A 7 -6.19 5.52 3.65
C GLY A 7 -7.66 5.36 3.25
N ARG A 8 -8.27 6.48 2.82
CA ARG A 8 -9.66 6.54 2.34
C ARG A 8 -9.84 6.02 0.91
N GLY A 9 -8.76 6.00 0.12
CA GLY A 9 -8.82 5.64 -1.30
C GLY A 9 -9.23 4.20 -1.55
N LEU A 10 -8.90 3.30 -0.62
CA LEU A 10 -9.26 1.87 -0.69
C LEU A 10 -10.24 1.46 0.41
N ALA A 11 -10.99 2.41 0.98
CA ALA A 11 -11.94 2.11 2.05
C ALA A 11 -13.04 1.16 1.56
N ARG A 12 -13.30 0.09 2.31
CA ARG A 12 -14.28 -0.97 1.99
C ARG A 12 -13.98 -1.75 0.70
N THR A 13 -12.76 -1.63 0.18
CA THR A 13 -12.29 -2.41 -0.95
C THR A 13 -11.45 -3.58 -0.43
N THR A 14 -11.83 -4.81 -0.79
CA THR A 14 -10.96 -5.98 -0.57
C THR A 14 -9.78 -5.89 -1.52
N VAL A 15 -8.57 -5.98 -0.99
CA VAL A 15 -7.33 -5.94 -1.78
C VAL A 15 -6.39 -7.04 -1.32
N ILE A 16 -5.50 -7.46 -2.21
CA ILE A 16 -4.38 -8.35 -1.92
C ILE A 16 -3.11 -7.50 -2.03
N ILE A 17 -2.22 -7.62 -1.06
CA ILE A 17 -0.94 -6.90 -1.05
C ILE A 17 0.19 -7.93 -1.10
N PHE A 18 0.98 -7.88 -2.17
CA PHE A 18 2.21 -8.65 -2.28
C PHE A 18 3.39 -7.82 -1.80
N ILE A 19 4.20 -8.38 -0.91
CA ILE A 19 5.41 -7.74 -0.39
C ILE A 19 6.61 -8.61 -0.74
N HIS A 20 7.58 -8.01 -1.43
CA HIS A 20 8.86 -8.65 -1.74
C HIS A 20 10.01 -7.66 -1.52
N GLY A 21 10.83 -7.92 -0.49
CA GLY A 21 11.85 -6.99 -0.04
C GLY A 21 11.23 -5.65 0.37
N LEU A 22 11.66 -4.57 -0.29
CA LEU A 22 11.13 -3.22 -0.07
C LEU A 22 10.00 -2.86 -1.03
N HIS A 23 9.55 -3.76 -1.89
CA HIS A 23 8.48 -3.48 -2.85
C HIS A 23 7.15 -4.04 -2.35
N ALA A 24 6.10 -3.24 -2.46
CA ALA A 24 4.73 -3.64 -2.21
C ALA A 24 3.86 -3.34 -3.43
N VAL A 25 3.10 -4.33 -3.89
CA VAL A 25 2.12 -4.19 -4.98
C VAL A 25 0.75 -4.52 -4.44
N THR A 26 -0.21 -3.65 -4.68
CA THR A 26 -1.62 -3.81 -4.28
C THR A 26 -2.44 -4.15 -5.50
N ILE A 27 -3.20 -5.24 -5.40
CA ILE A 27 -4.10 -5.68 -6.46
C ILE A 27 -5.51 -5.87 -5.92
N THR A 28 -6.48 -5.88 -6.82
CA THR A 28 -7.82 -6.43 -6.57
C THR A 28 -7.81 -7.97 -6.58
N PRO A 29 -8.85 -8.65 -6.06
CA PRO A 29 -8.94 -10.12 -6.12
C PRO A 29 -8.97 -10.70 -7.54
N ASP A 30 -9.40 -9.93 -8.53
CA ASP A 30 -9.42 -10.27 -9.96
C ASP A 30 -8.11 -9.95 -10.69
N GLY A 31 -7.12 -9.38 -10.00
CA GLY A 31 -5.76 -9.22 -10.52
C GLY A 31 -5.42 -7.85 -11.11
N GLU A 32 -6.29 -6.84 -10.97
CA GLU A 32 -5.99 -5.47 -11.39
C GLU A 32 -5.00 -4.81 -10.41
N VAL A 33 -3.97 -4.13 -10.94
CA VAL A 33 -3.02 -3.39 -10.11
C VAL A 33 -3.60 -2.04 -9.72
N LEU A 34 -3.73 -1.81 -8.40
CA LEU A 34 -4.27 -0.58 -7.84
C LEU A 34 -3.17 0.41 -7.44
N ALA A 35 -2.04 -0.09 -6.93
CA ALA A 35 -0.93 0.76 -6.48
C ALA A 35 0.38 -0.03 -6.35
N GLU A 36 1.49 0.69 -6.56
CA GLU A 36 2.84 0.20 -6.28
C GLU A 36 3.54 1.14 -5.31
N HIS A 37 4.24 0.55 -4.34
CA HIS A 37 4.96 1.28 -3.31
C HIS A 37 6.37 0.72 -3.13
N LEU A 38 7.33 1.63 -2.95
CA LEU A 38 8.60 1.31 -2.32
C LEU A 38 8.49 1.65 -0.83
N ILE A 39 8.70 0.65 0.02
CA ILE A 39 8.82 0.75 1.47
C ILE A 39 10.23 1.24 1.78
N ASP A 40 10.35 2.50 2.17
CA ASP A 40 11.60 3.09 2.64
C ASP A 40 11.62 3.05 4.18
N PRO A 41 12.44 2.18 4.80
CA PRO A 41 12.50 2.06 6.26
C PRO A 41 12.99 3.34 6.95
N ASN A 42 13.62 4.26 6.21
CA ASN A 42 14.11 5.54 6.73
C ASN A 42 13.10 6.67 6.55
N LYS A 43 12.02 6.46 5.79
CA LYS A 43 10.98 7.45 5.57
C LYS A 43 9.89 7.29 6.62
N GLY A 44 9.65 8.36 7.38
CA GLY A 44 8.47 8.45 8.22
C GLY A 44 7.21 8.58 7.35
N TYR A 45 6.58 7.46 7.01
CA TYR A 45 5.26 7.46 6.37
C TYR A 45 4.21 7.86 7.41
N GLN A 46 4.07 9.17 7.63
CA GLN A 46 2.99 9.76 8.42
C GLN A 46 1.85 10.18 7.50
N ALA A 47 0.63 10.16 8.04
CA ALA A 47 -0.52 10.74 7.36
C ALA A 47 -0.22 12.24 7.16
N LYS A 48 -0.48 12.77 5.97
CA LYS A 48 -0.51 14.23 5.81
C LYS A 48 -1.62 14.75 6.73
N THR A 49 -1.23 15.50 7.75
CA THR A 49 -2.12 16.36 8.55
C THR A 49 -2.80 17.38 7.66
#